data_AF-A0A9P7VD61-F1
#
_entry.id   AF-A0A9P7VD61-F1
#
_cell.length_a   1.000
_cell.length_b   1.000
_cell.length_c   1.000
_cell.angle_alpha   90.00
_cell.angle_beta   90.00
_cell.angle_gamma   90.00
#
_symmetry.space_group_name_H-M   'P 1'
#
loop_
_entity.id
_entity.type
_entity.pdbx_description
1 polymer ?
#
loop_
_entity_poly.entity_id
_entity_poly.type
_entity_poly.pdbx_seq_one_letter_code
_entity_poly.pdbx_strand_id
1 'polypeptide(L)'
;MVRDDEYVTDGSGGTTTRLRSEIDPLEDAIYGNFHRKMRREEKLMLTLERNDVLSEVDTLNHNLQLLQQYDWMRHLPSITRIDDPNDYDELESKKNLTIIEINKILRKYDNWKRRYDKLTNDIRTFNQNPHPNDSYEQDEYSIPVAQLRQRRLMQKRKLLGPIIKLRLNNGHVIIYDPEKPSVSVKEDELCSNQKAISACSPRSTSASKSASKSSNVKKKHQITSSTSSRRKRKDDEYSSAISTPTEYQGYRIQQTQQVDPVDLESMEPKLVQKLNFANDKLHNITLGLDLPLTGYQDFQLYRGWLVKAYDFLNQRMSLREQLDRLIPDSQEYTGP
;
A
#
# COMPACT_ATOMS: atom_id res chain seq x y z
N MET A 1 18.60 -52.94 -27.94
CA MET A 1 17.37 -53.22 -27.16
C MET A 1 16.86 -51.90 -26.62
N VAL A 2 16.11 -51.17 -27.44
CA VAL A 2 15.36 -49.96 -27.09
C VAL A 2 13.94 -50.32 -27.51
N ARG A 3 13.01 -50.35 -26.55
CA ARG A 3 11.59 -50.56 -26.83
C ARG A 3 10.95 -49.19 -26.90
N ASP A 4 10.56 -48.82 -28.11
CA ASP A 4 9.70 -47.68 -28.39
C ASP A 4 8.27 -48.10 -28.07
N ASP A 5 7.76 -47.70 -26.90
CA ASP A 5 6.34 -47.84 -26.56
C ASP A 5 5.61 -46.58 -27.07
N GLU A 6 5.13 -46.67 -28.33
CA GLU A 6 4.13 -45.78 -28.90
C GLU A 6 2.79 -45.96 -28.15
N TYR A 7 2.41 -44.99 -27.33
CA TYR A 7 1.05 -44.90 -26.81
C TYR A 7 0.13 -44.29 -27.88
N VAL A 8 -0.56 -45.16 -28.61
CA VAL A 8 -1.73 -44.82 -29.43
C VAL A 8 -2.91 -44.53 -28.51
N THR A 9 -3.26 -43.27 -28.33
CA THR A 9 -4.49 -42.85 -27.65
C THR A 9 -5.59 -42.61 -28.68
N ASP A 10 -6.23 -43.68 -29.16
CA ASP A 10 -7.48 -43.62 -29.91
C ASP A 10 -8.65 -43.41 -28.93
N GLY A 11 -8.76 -42.18 -28.43
CA GLY A 11 -9.83 -41.71 -27.54
C GLY A 11 -10.88 -40.90 -28.29
N SER A 12 -11.60 -41.52 -29.24
CA SER A 12 -12.80 -40.96 -29.86
C SER A 12 -13.97 -40.93 -28.86
N GLY A 13 -13.87 -40.07 -27.85
CA GLY A 13 -14.96 -39.71 -26.95
C GLY A 13 -15.79 -38.59 -27.56
N GLY A 14 -16.96 -38.92 -28.11
CA GLY A 14 -17.86 -37.98 -28.75
C GLY A 14 -18.29 -36.83 -27.82
N THR A 15 -17.81 -35.63 -28.12
CA THR A 15 -18.35 -34.38 -27.56
C THR A 15 -19.71 -34.11 -28.21
N THR A 16 -20.76 -34.70 -27.67
CA THR A 16 -22.13 -34.33 -28.03
C THR A 16 -22.42 -32.94 -27.49
N THR A 17 -22.38 -31.99 -28.42
CA THR A 17 -22.85 -30.61 -28.29
C THR A 17 -24.32 -30.57 -27.88
N ARG A 18 -24.58 -30.44 -26.57
CA ARG A 18 -25.79 -29.78 -26.07
C ARG A 18 -25.42 -28.43 -25.49
N LEU A 19 -24.96 -27.53 -26.35
CA LEU A 19 -24.84 -26.10 -26.06
C LEU A 19 -26.23 -25.46 -26.11
N ARG A 20 -27.08 -25.80 -25.14
CA ARG A 20 -27.97 -24.77 -24.60
C ARG A 20 -27.07 -24.01 -23.65
N SER A 21 -26.64 -22.82 -24.06
CA SER A 21 -26.03 -21.86 -23.15
C SER A 21 -27.07 -21.53 -22.09
N GLU A 22 -27.15 -22.36 -21.06
CA GLU A 22 -27.58 -21.93 -19.73
C GLU A 22 -26.67 -20.77 -19.40
N ILE A 23 -27.20 -19.57 -19.64
CA ILE A 23 -26.54 -18.31 -19.30
C ILE A 23 -26.20 -18.46 -17.82
N ASP A 24 -24.91 -18.40 -17.51
CA ASP A 24 -24.44 -18.47 -16.13
C ASP A 24 -25.23 -17.44 -15.31
N PRO A 25 -26.04 -17.87 -14.34
CA PRO A 25 -26.82 -16.95 -13.53
C PRO A 25 -25.93 -16.02 -12.68
N LEU A 26 -24.63 -16.30 -12.56
CA LEU A 26 -23.65 -15.52 -11.80
C LEU A 26 -22.51 -15.01 -12.69
N GLU A 27 -22.83 -14.14 -13.66
CA GLU A 27 -21.79 -13.48 -14.45
C GLU A 27 -20.84 -12.63 -13.58
N ASP A 28 -19.53 -12.89 -13.69
CA ASP A 28 -18.47 -12.22 -12.92
C ASP A 28 -18.49 -10.68 -13.03
N ALA A 29 -19.00 -10.16 -14.16
CA ALA A 29 -19.14 -8.73 -14.41
C ALA A 29 -19.97 -8.01 -13.33
N ILE A 30 -20.96 -8.71 -12.73
CA ILE A 30 -21.82 -8.17 -11.68
C ILE A 30 -21.03 -7.95 -10.39
N TYR A 31 -20.10 -8.86 -10.07
CA TYR A 31 -19.33 -8.85 -8.82
C TYR A 31 -18.02 -8.06 -8.89
N GLY A 32 -17.55 -7.70 -10.09
CA GLY A 32 -16.29 -6.97 -10.28
C GLY A 32 -16.18 -5.69 -9.43
N ASN A 33 -17.26 -4.92 -9.30
CA ASN A 33 -17.28 -3.70 -8.47
C ASN A 33 -17.11 -4.01 -6.98
N PHE A 34 -17.73 -5.09 -6.50
CA PHE A 34 -17.64 -5.54 -5.12
C PHE A 34 -16.22 -6.04 -4.81
N HIS A 35 -15.65 -6.90 -5.66
CA HIS A 35 -14.28 -7.40 -5.48
C HIS A 35 -13.25 -6.27 -5.50
N ARG A 36 -13.41 -5.28 -6.38
CA ARG A 36 -12.54 -4.09 -6.39
C ARG A 36 -12.67 -3.29 -5.09
N LYS A 37 -13.86 -3.19 -4.50
CA LYS A 37 -14.06 -2.53 -3.20
C LYS A 37 -13.40 -3.32 -2.07
N MET A 38 -13.63 -4.63 -2.00
CA MET A 38 -13.04 -5.52 -1.00
C MET A 38 -11.51 -5.50 -1.05
N ARG A 39 -10.93 -5.66 -2.24
CA ARG A 39 -9.47 -5.60 -2.45
C ARG A 39 -8.87 -4.26 -1.99
N ARG A 40 -9.60 -3.15 -2.18
CA ARG A 40 -9.18 -1.83 -1.70
C ARG A 40 -9.22 -1.73 -0.17
N GLU A 41 -10.29 -2.20 0.45
CA GLU A 41 -10.41 -2.19 1.91
C GLU A 41 -9.34 -3.08 2.56
N GLU A 42 -9.12 -4.28 2.04
CA GLU A 42 -8.06 -5.19 2.48
C GLU A 42 -6.68 -4.53 2.40
N LYS A 43 -6.36 -3.90 1.25
CA LYS A 43 -5.10 -3.17 1.09
C LYS A 43 -4.95 -2.02 2.10
N LEU A 44 -6.03 -1.30 2.38
CA LEU A 44 -6.04 -0.22 3.37
C LEU A 44 -5.79 -0.78 4.77
N MET A 45 -6.47 -1.86 5.15
CA MET A 45 -6.29 -2.52 6.44
C MET A 45 -4.85 -3.00 6.63
N LEU A 46 -4.27 -3.66 5.64
CA LEU A 46 -2.86 -4.09 5.68
C LEU A 46 -1.88 -2.91 5.85
N THR A 47 -2.21 -1.75 5.28
CA THR A 47 -1.40 -0.53 5.44
C THR A 47 -1.48 0.02 6.86
N LEU A 48 -2.68 0.02 7.46
CA LEU A 48 -2.87 0.43 8.84
C LEU A 48 -2.14 -0.52 9.81
N GLU A 49 -2.32 -1.82 9.65
CA GLU A 49 -1.63 -2.83 10.46
C GLU A 49 -0.11 -2.69 10.40
N ARG A 50 0.43 -2.42 9.20
CA ARG A 50 1.87 -2.14 9.04
C ARG A 50 2.30 -0.90 9.82
N ASN A 51 1.52 0.17 9.79
CA ASN A 51 1.83 1.39 10.51
C ASN A 51 1.77 1.18 12.02
N ASP A 52 0.79 0.40 12.50
CA ASP A 52 0.66 0.06 13.91
C ASP A 52 1.90 -0.71 14.41
N VAL A 53 2.32 -1.74 13.66
CA VAL A 53 3.56 -2.50 13.96
C VAL A 53 4.79 -1.59 13.97
N LEU A 54 4.90 -0.64 13.03
CA LEU A 54 6.02 0.31 13.02
C LEU A 54 6.01 1.22 14.26
N SER A 55 4.84 1.72 14.64
CA SER A 55 4.70 2.57 15.83
C SER A 55 5.04 1.83 17.13
N GLU A 56 4.71 0.55 17.22
CA GLU A 56 5.07 -0.31 18.35
C GLU A 56 6.59 -0.51 18.40
N VAL A 57 7.22 -0.80 17.27
CA VAL A 57 8.69 -0.94 17.18
C VAL A 57 9.41 0.34 17.58
N ASP A 58 8.90 1.51 17.17
CA ASP A 58 9.46 2.80 17.57
C ASP A 58 9.33 3.04 19.08
N THR A 59 8.19 2.66 19.66
CA THR A 59 7.95 2.72 21.11
C THR A 59 8.91 1.81 21.87
N LEU A 60 9.11 0.58 21.40
CA LEU A 60 10.05 -0.39 21.98
C LEU A 60 11.51 0.10 21.91
N ASN A 61 11.91 0.67 20.77
CA ASN A 61 13.23 1.27 20.61
C ASN A 61 13.42 2.47 21.56
N HIS A 62 12.41 3.31 21.73
CA HIS A 62 12.45 4.42 22.68
C HIS A 62 12.60 3.92 24.12
N ASN A 63 11.80 2.93 24.53
CA ASN A 63 11.90 2.32 25.86
C ASN A 63 13.29 1.71 26.10
N LEU A 64 13.86 1.04 25.09
CA LEU A 64 15.22 0.50 25.17
C LEU A 64 16.26 1.60 25.40
N GLN A 65 16.14 2.74 24.71
CA GLN A 65 17.01 3.90 24.90
C GLN A 65 16.89 4.48 26.31
N LEU A 66 15.67 4.64 26.83
CA LEU A 66 15.43 5.12 28.21
C LEU A 66 16.07 4.19 29.25
N LEU A 67 15.99 2.86 29.06
CA LEU A 67 16.60 1.89 29.97
C LEU A 67 18.13 1.87 29.90
N GLN A 68 18.72 2.35 28.79
CA GLN A 68 20.18 2.46 28.63
C GLN A 68 20.76 3.76 29.19
N GLN A 69 19.92 4.76 29.51
CA GLN A 69 20.35 6.01 30.14
C GLN A 69 20.76 5.81 31.60
N TYR A 70 21.49 6.79 32.16
CA TYR A 70 21.96 6.74 33.55
C TYR A 70 20.81 6.79 34.57
N ASP A 71 19.72 7.48 34.25
CA ASP A 71 18.52 7.66 35.06
C ASP A 71 17.40 6.66 34.78
N TRP A 72 17.74 5.49 34.23
CA TRP A 72 16.81 4.40 33.90
C TRP A 72 15.84 4.02 35.03
N MET A 73 16.23 4.18 36.30
CA MET A 73 15.40 3.91 37.48
C MET A 73 14.11 4.74 37.50
N ARG A 74 14.09 5.94 36.91
CA ARG A 74 12.89 6.79 36.82
C ARG A 74 11.91 6.31 35.76
N HIS A 75 12.42 5.68 34.72
CA HIS A 75 11.64 5.23 33.56
C HIS A 75 11.12 3.80 33.71
N LEU A 76 11.83 2.95 34.45
CA LEU A 76 11.46 1.55 34.65
C LEU A 76 10.02 1.34 35.16
N PRO A 77 9.51 2.09 36.17
CA PRO A 77 8.12 1.92 36.65
C PRO A 77 7.05 2.25 35.60
N SER A 78 7.37 3.05 34.60
CA SER A 78 6.45 3.35 33.49
C SER A 78 6.40 2.21 32.46
N ILE A 79 7.42 1.37 32.40
CA ILE A 79 7.58 0.32 31.40
C ILE A 79 7.18 -1.04 31.99
N THR A 80 7.60 -1.33 33.22
CA THR A 80 7.33 -2.60 33.91
C THR A 80 6.79 -2.40 35.31
N ARG A 81 6.04 -3.41 35.77
CA ARG A 81 5.50 -3.43 37.13
C ARG A 81 6.61 -3.76 38.13
N ILE A 82 6.84 -2.84 39.05
CA ILE A 82 7.77 -2.99 40.18
C ILE A 82 6.94 -3.23 41.45
N ASP A 83 7.40 -4.14 42.30
CA ASP A 83 6.72 -4.46 43.55
C ASP A 83 7.27 -3.56 44.68
N ASP A 84 8.59 -3.52 44.87
CA ASP A 84 9.25 -2.62 45.83
C ASP A 84 10.21 -1.62 45.15
N PRO A 85 9.90 -0.30 45.13
CA PRO A 85 10.74 0.69 44.44
C PRO A 85 12.05 1.02 45.18
N ASN A 86 12.24 0.51 46.40
CA ASN A 86 13.46 0.72 47.19
C ASN A 86 14.45 -0.45 47.08
N ASP A 87 14.05 -1.58 46.50
CA ASP A 87 14.92 -2.73 46.30
C ASP A 87 15.71 -2.57 44.99
N TYR A 88 17.00 -2.21 45.13
CA TYR A 88 17.88 -1.99 43.98
C TYR A 88 18.13 -3.28 43.18
N ASP A 89 18.22 -4.43 43.85
CA ASP A 89 18.51 -5.70 43.20
C ASP A 89 17.29 -6.16 42.36
N GLU A 90 16.07 -5.94 42.87
CA GLU A 90 14.82 -6.16 42.11
C GLU A 90 14.79 -5.28 40.85
N LEU A 91 15.07 -3.99 40.99
CA LEU A 91 15.06 -3.02 39.90
C LEU A 91 16.07 -3.38 38.81
N GLU A 92 17.30 -3.72 39.18
CA GLU A 92 18.36 -4.09 38.25
C GLU A 92 18.04 -5.40 37.52
N SER A 93 17.55 -6.41 38.26
CA SER A 93 17.11 -7.68 37.67
C SER A 93 15.96 -7.48 36.67
N LYS A 94 14.92 -6.72 37.06
CA LYS A 94 13.77 -6.41 36.19
C LYS A 94 14.19 -5.59 34.97
N LYS A 95 15.11 -4.62 35.11
CA LYS A 95 15.68 -3.87 33.98
C LYS A 95 16.31 -4.82 32.97
N ASN A 96 17.19 -5.71 33.42
CA ASN A 96 17.91 -6.63 32.54
C ASN A 96 16.94 -7.58 31.82
N LEU A 97 15.95 -8.13 32.52
CA LEU A 97 14.90 -8.96 31.92
C LEU A 97 14.07 -8.19 30.88
N THR A 98 13.72 -6.94 31.18
CA THR A 98 12.97 -6.06 30.26
C THR A 98 13.77 -5.81 28.98
N ILE A 99 15.06 -5.51 29.10
CA ILE A 99 15.96 -5.31 27.96
C ILE A 99 16.04 -6.58 27.09
N ILE A 100 16.15 -7.76 27.71
CA ILE A 100 16.20 -9.03 26.98
C ILE A 100 14.89 -9.26 26.19
N GLU A 101 13.73 -9.04 26.82
CA GLU A 101 12.44 -9.26 26.14
C GLU A 101 12.21 -8.24 25.02
N ILE A 102 12.52 -6.94 25.23
CA ILE A 102 12.43 -5.92 24.17
C ILE A 102 13.30 -6.33 22.97
N ASN A 103 14.56 -6.73 23.20
CA ASN A 103 15.46 -7.17 22.13
C ASN A 103 14.93 -8.40 21.39
N LYS A 104 14.32 -9.34 22.11
CA LYS A 104 13.70 -10.54 21.52
C LYS A 104 12.52 -10.17 20.61
N ILE A 105 11.67 -9.22 21.02
CA ILE A 105 10.57 -8.72 20.17
C ILE A 105 11.13 -8.01 18.93
N LEU A 106 12.13 -7.14 19.08
CA LEU A 106 12.78 -6.47 17.95
C LEU A 106 13.39 -7.47 16.95
N ARG A 107 14.04 -8.54 17.43
CA ARG A 107 14.55 -9.63 16.56
C ARG A 107 13.44 -10.34 15.79
N LYS A 108 12.28 -10.58 16.41
CA LYS A 108 11.12 -11.16 15.73
C LYS A 108 10.62 -10.24 14.63
N TYR A 109 10.55 -8.93 14.89
CA TYR A 109 10.19 -7.92 13.90
C TYR A 109 11.18 -7.90 12.73
N ASP A 110 12.49 -7.93 12.97
CA ASP A 110 13.49 -7.97 11.90
C ASP A 110 13.34 -9.21 11.00
N ASN A 111 13.06 -10.37 11.60
CA ASN A 111 12.79 -11.59 10.85
C ASN A 111 11.50 -11.46 10.01
N TRP A 112 10.42 -10.95 10.61
CA TRP A 112 9.19 -10.65 9.87
C TRP A 112 9.44 -9.70 8.70
N LYS A 113 10.18 -8.61 8.91
CA LYS A 113 10.52 -7.63 7.89
C LYS A 113 11.30 -8.26 6.73
N ARG A 114 12.30 -9.11 7.02
CA ARG A 114 13.04 -9.85 5.98
C ARG A 114 12.14 -10.76 5.15
N ARG A 115 11.19 -11.47 5.78
CA ARG A 115 10.22 -12.33 5.09
C ARG A 115 9.26 -11.50 4.23
N TYR A 116 8.79 -10.38 4.75
CA TYR A 116 7.92 -9.45 4.03
C TYR A 116 8.63 -8.82 2.82
N ASP A 117 9.88 -8.39 2.98
CA ASP A 117 10.67 -7.82 1.89
C ASP A 117 10.94 -8.86 0.79
N LYS A 118 11.23 -10.11 1.18
CA LYS A 118 11.35 -11.23 0.24
C LYS A 118 10.05 -11.44 -0.56
N LEU A 119 8.91 -11.57 0.12
CA LEU A 119 7.61 -11.72 -0.53
C LEU A 119 7.29 -10.54 -1.46
N THR A 120 7.58 -9.32 -1.02
CA THR A 120 7.36 -8.12 -1.84
C THR A 120 8.23 -8.13 -3.11
N ASN A 121 9.47 -8.60 -3.00
CA ASN A 121 10.35 -8.76 -4.15
C ASN A 121 9.85 -9.87 -5.09
N ASP A 122 9.39 -11.00 -4.56
CA ASP A 122 8.81 -12.09 -5.36
C ASP A 122 7.55 -11.62 -6.12
N ILE A 123 6.71 -10.79 -5.50
CA ILE A 123 5.56 -10.16 -6.17
C ILE A 123 6.02 -9.20 -7.27
N ARG A 124 7.08 -8.42 -7.02
CA ARG A 124 7.62 -7.48 -8.02
C ARG A 124 8.21 -8.21 -9.22
N THR A 125 8.98 -9.28 -9.00
CA THR A 125 9.58 -10.06 -10.09
C THR A 125 8.51 -10.78 -10.91
N PHE A 126 7.46 -11.30 -10.27
CA PHE A 126 6.31 -11.87 -10.96
C PHE A 126 5.60 -10.83 -11.85
N ASN A 127 5.35 -9.63 -11.32
CA ASN A 127 4.69 -8.55 -12.07
C ASN A 127 5.56 -7.91 -13.17
N GLN A 128 6.88 -8.07 -13.14
CA GLN A 128 7.78 -7.58 -14.19
C GLN A 128 7.65 -8.35 -15.51
N ASN A 129 6.98 -9.50 -15.50
CA ASN A 129 6.47 -10.16 -16.71
C ASN A 129 4.96 -9.91 -16.82
N PRO A 130 4.51 -8.66 -17.09
CA PRO A 130 3.10 -8.36 -17.18
C PRO A 130 2.52 -9.20 -18.32
N HIS A 131 1.57 -10.08 -17.98
CA HIS A 131 0.78 -10.75 -18.98
C HIS A 131 0.10 -9.65 -19.83
N PRO A 132 0.21 -9.66 -21.16
CA PRO A 132 -0.24 -8.55 -22.02
C PRO A 132 -1.75 -8.23 -21.90
N ASN A 133 -2.51 -9.08 -21.21
CA ASN A 133 -3.94 -8.89 -20.96
C ASN A 133 -4.32 -8.28 -19.59
N ASP A 134 -3.41 -8.12 -18.63
CA ASP A 134 -3.75 -7.63 -17.27
C ASP A 134 -3.52 -6.12 -17.07
N SER A 135 -3.13 -5.40 -18.13
CA SER A 135 -2.69 -4.01 -18.07
C SER A 135 -3.81 -2.97 -17.87
N TYR A 136 -5.07 -3.35 -17.73
CA TYR A 136 -6.19 -2.40 -17.88
C TYR A 136 -6.72 -1.79 -16.57
N GLU A 137 -6.39 -2.35 -15.39
CA GLU A 137 -7.00 -1.89 -14.12
C GLU A 137 -6.12 -0.99 -13.25
N GLN A 138 -4.79 -1.00 -13.42
CA GLN A 138 -3.88 -0.31 -12.50
C GLN A 138 -3.77 1.21 -12.74
N ASP A 139 -4.12 1.69 -13.93
CA ASP A 139 -3.89 3.09 -14.33
C ASP A 139 -5.03 4.05 -13.96
N GLU A 140 -6.22 3.58 -13.60
CA GLU A 140 -7.34 4.52 -13.39
C GLU A 140 -7.14 5.47 -12.19
N TYR A 141 -6.31 5.08 -11.20
CA TYR A 141 -6.08 5.87 -9.98
C TYR A 141 -4.71 6.57 -9.93
N SER A 142 -3.78 6.24 -10.84
CA SER A 142 -2.54 7.01 -11.04
C SER A 142 -2.79 8.30 -11.85
N ILE A 143 -3.91 8.33 -12.58
CA ILE A 143 -4.38 9.48 -13.34
C ILE A 143 -4.77 10.62 -12.38
N PRO A 144 -4.14 11.81 -12.46
CA PRO A 144 -4.51 12.97 -11.66
C PRO A 144 -6.01 13.30 -11.76
N VAL A 145 -6.62 13.79 -10.68
CA VAL A 145 -8.07 14.10 -10.60
C VAL A 145 -8.55 14.97 -11.76
N ALA A 146 -7.72 15.90 -12.23
CA ALA A 146 -8.02 16.74 -13.39
C ALA A 146 -8.23 15.94 -14.68
N GLN A 147 -7.34 14.98 -14.96
CA GLN A 147 -7.45 14.09 -16.12
C GLN A 147 -8.62 13.12 -15.96
N LEU A 148 -8.90 12.65 -14.74
CA LEU A 148 -10.05 11.80 -14.46
C LEU A 148 -11.37 12.53 -14.75
N ARG A 149 -11.49 13.80 -14.33
CA ARG A 149 -12.63 14.66 -14.67
C ARG A 149 -12.78 14.81 -16.18
N GLN A 150 -11.68 15.04 -16.90
CA GLN A 150 -11.70 15.17 -18.36
C GLN A 150 -12.15 13.88 -19.05
N ARG A 151 -11.66 12.71 -18.60
CA ARG A 151 -12.03 11.40 -19.16
C ARG A 151 -13.51 11.11 -18.93
N ARG A 152 -14.04 11.37 -17.72
CA ARG A 152 -15.47 11.24 -17.41
C ARG A 152 -16.32 12.18 -18.24
N LEU A 153 -15.88 13.43 -18.41
CA LEU A 153 -16.58 14.41 -19.24
C LEU A 153 -16.59 14.01 -20.71
N MET A 154 -15.52 13.40 -21.23
CA MET A 154 -15.50 12.81 -22.57
C MET A 154 -16.45 11.61 -22.71
N GLN A 155 -16.45 10.69 -21.75
CA GLN A 155 -17.36 9.54 -21.76
C GLN A 155 -18.83 9.98 -21.73
N LYS A 156 -19.15 10.96 -20.89
CA LYS A 156 -20.48 11.56 -20.84
C LYS A 156 -20.86 12.25 -22.14
N ARG A 157 -19.95 13.01 -22.76
CA ARG A 157 -20.18 13.61 -24.10
C ARG A 157 -20.42 12.58 -25.19
N LYS A 158 -19.77 11.40 -25.12
CA LYS A 158 -20.04 10.30 -26.05
C LYS A 158 -21.46 9.73 -25.88
N LEU A 159 -21.96 9.68 -24.64
CA LEU A 159 -23.29 9.16 -24.32
C LEU A 159 -24.41 10.17 -24.59
N LEU A 160 -24.22 11.42 -24.16
CA LEU A 160 -25.24 12.47 -24.15
C LEU A 160 -25.20 13.38 -25.39
N GLY A 161 -24.11 13.32 -26.16
CA GLY A 161 -23.92 14.14 -27.35
C GLY A 161 -23.14 15.46 -27.12
N PRO A 162 -22.84 16.20 -28.20
CA PRO A 162 -22.11 17.45 -28.14
C PRO A 162 -22.96 18.60 -27.57
N ILE A 163 -22.30 19.64 -27.06
CA ILE A 163 -22.96 20.88 -26.63
C ILE A 163 -23.48 21.60 -27.87
N ILE A 164 -24.77 21.87 -27.90
CA ILE A 164 -25.43 22.53 -29.03
C ILE A 164 -25.58 24.02 -28.70
N LYS A 165 -25.19 24.88 -29.64
CA LYS A 165 -25.38 26.33 -29.55
C LYS A 165 -26.34 26.78 -30.64
N LEU A 166 -27.49 27.28 -30.23
CA LEU A 166 -28.52 27.79 -31.13
C LEU A 166 -28.47 29.32 -31.10
N ARG A 167 -28.17 29.94 -32.23
CA ARG A 167 -28.22 31.40 -32.39
C ARG A 167 -29.60 31.80 -32.87
N LEU A 168 -30.20 32.75 -32.19
CA LEU A 168 -31.50 33.33 -32.54
C LEU A 168 -31.29 34.71 -33.17
N ASN A 169 -32.21 35.11 -34.06
CA ASN A 169 -32.11 36.38 -34.79
C ASN A 169 -32.33 37.63 -33.92
N ASN A 170 -32.66 37.47 -32.64
CA ASN A 170 -32.88 38.53 -31.67
C ASN A 170 -31.61 38.86 -30.84
N GLY A 171 -30.43 38.37 -31.25
CA GLY A 171 -29.17 38.59 -30.53
C GLY A 171 -29.01 37.73 -29.27
N HIS A 172 -29.82 36.68 -29.11
CA HIS A 172 -29.67 35.69 -28.04
C HIS A 172 -29.10 34.37 -28.55
N VAL A 173 -28.30 33.72 -27.72
CA VAL A 173 -27.76 32.38 -27.97
C VAL A 173 -28.23 31.45 -26.86
N ILE A 174 -28.92 30.38 -27.23
CA ILE A 174 -29.29 29.31 -26.31
C ILE A 174 -28.18 28.27 -26.35
N ILE A 175 -27.58 28.02 -25.19
CA ILE A 175 -26.58 26.96 -25.02
C ILE A 175 -27.30 25.78 -24.37
N TYR A 176 -27.38 24.68 -25.11
CA TYR A 176 -27.88 23.41 -24.62
C TYR A 176 -26.70 22.50 -24.28
N ASP A 177 -26.49 22.29 -22.98
CA ASP A 177 -25.54 21.32 -22.44
C ASP A 177 -26.37 20.23 -21.76
N PRO A 178 -26.28 18.95 -22.16
CA PRO A 178 -27.13 17.91 -21.58
C PRO A 178 -26.93 17.70 -20.07
N GLU A 179 -25.85 18.23 -19.49
CA GLU A 179 -25.60 18.16 -18.04
C GLU A 179 -26.13 19.37 -17.24
N LYS A 180 -26.49 20.46 -17.92
CA LYS A 180 -26.88 21.72 -17.26
C LYS A 180 -28.21 22.21 -17.81
N PRO A 181 -29.02 22.92 -17.00
CA PRO A 181 -30.19 23.58 -17.54
C PRO A 181 -29.78 24.50 -18.70
N SER A 182 -30.61 24.57 -19.73
CA SER A 182 -30.35 25.45 -20.87
C SER A 182 -30.25 26.89 -20.40
N VAL A 183 -29.23 27.59 -20.89
CA VAL A 183 -28.99 29.00 -20.54
C VAL A 183 -29.11 29.85 -21.79
N SER A 184 -29.95 30.88 -21.74
CA SER A 184 -30.01 31.93 -22.75
C SER A 184 -29.03 33.04 -22.38
N VAL A 185 -28.04 33.30 -23.23
CA VAL A 185 -27.05 34.37 -23.04
C VAL A 185 -27.17 35.37 -24.18
N LYS A 186 -27.04 36.66 -23.92
CA LYS A 186 -26.98 37.69 -24.98
C LYS A 186 -25.65 37.56 -25.73
N GLU A 187 -25.66 37.70 -27.05
CA GLU A 187 -24.47 37.47 -27.90
C GLU A 187 -23.29 38.38 -27.51
N ASP A 188 -23.58 39.59 -27.05
CA ASP A 188 -22.59 40.58 -26.60
C ASP A 188 -21.82 40.12 -25.34
N GLU A 189 -22.45 39.35 -24.45
CA GLU A 189 -21.84 38.87 -23.20
C GLU A 189 -20.88 37.69 -23.44
N LEU A 190 -21.09 36.93 -24.52
CA LEU A 190 -20.25 35.77 -24.86
C LEU A 190 -18.86 36.17 -25.34
N CYS A 191 -18.73 37.32 -26.01
CA CYS A 191 -17.44 37.81 -26.51
C CYS A 191 -16.52 38.31 -25.38
N SER A 192 -17.12 38.88 -24.34
CA SER A 192 -16.45 39.39 -23.14
C SER A 192 -15.78 38.27 -22.33
N ASN A 193 -16.46 37.14 -22.17
CA ASN A 193 -15.96 36.01 -21.37
C ASN A 193 -14.88 35.17 -22.08
N GLN A 194 -14.86 35.14 -23.42
CA GLN A 194 -13.79 34.42 -24.14
C GLN A 194 -12.42 35.10 -24.01
N LYS A 195 -12.37 36.43 -23.91
CA LYS A 195 -11.12 37.18 -23.68
C LYS A 195 -10.54 36.94 -22.28
N ALA A 196 -11.39 36.72 -21.28
CA ALA A 196 -10.94 36.41 -19.92
C ALA A 196 -10.32 35.00 -19.82
N ILE A 197 -10.88 34.02 -20.53
CA ILE A 197 -10.40 32.63 -20.47
C ILE A 197 -9.13 32.43 -21.34
N SER A 198 -8.98 33.15 -22.46
CA SER A 198 -7.77 33.03 -23.29
C SER A 198 -6.52 33.66 -22.68
N ALA A 199 -6.67 34.56 -21.69
CA ALA A 199 -5.54 35.20 -21.01
C ALA A 199 -4.87 34.31 -19.94
N CYS A 200 -5.52 33.22 -19.51
CA CYS A 200 -5.02 32.34 -18.44
C CYS A 200 -4.55 30.95 -18.90
N SER A 201 -4.50 30.67 -20.21
CA SER A 201 -3.92 29.42 -20.69
C SER A 201 -2.40 29.56 -20.83
N PRO A 202 -1.56 28.82 -20.08
CA PRO A 202 -0.12 28.91 -20.21
C PRO A 202 0.28 28.52 -21.63
N ARG A 203 0.98 29.44 -22.28
CA ARG A 203 1.42 29.41 -23.67
C ARG A 203 2.28 28.16 -23.92
N SER A 204 1.69 27.06 -24.37
CA SER A 204 2.43 25.93 -24.90
C SER A 204 3.08 26.38 -26.21
N THR A 205 4.39 26.63 -26.18
CA THR A 205 5.21 26.91 -27.35
C THR A 205 5.28 25.67 -28.24
N SER A 206 4.35 25.53 -29.18
CA SER A 206 4.45 24.54 -30.25
C SER A 206 5.38 25.05 -31.34
N ALA A 207 6.56 24.42 -31.45
CA ALA A 207 7.49 24.58 -32.55
C ALA A 207 6.87 24.08 -33.87
N SER A 208 6.93 24.95 -34.87
CA SER A 208 6.54 24.72 -36.26
C SER A 208 7.49 23.76 -36.97
N LYS A 209 6.92 22.81 -37.71
CA LYS A 209 7.60 21.99 -38.73
C LYS A 209 7.95 22.86 -39.94
N SER A 210 9.19 22.79 -40.41
CA SER A 210 9.57 23.13 -41.79
C SER A 210 10.53 22.07 -42.32
N ALA A 211 10.12 21.40 -43.39
CA ALA A 211 10.95 20.51 -44.18
C ALA A 211 11.83 21.33 -45.14
N SER A 212 13.13 21.07 -45.17
CA SER A 212 13.97 21.36 -46.34
C SER A 212 15.34 20.67 -46.25
N LYS A 213 15.80 20.26 -47.43
CA LYS A 213 16.95 19.44 -47.80
C LYS A 213 18.31 20.01 -47.41
N SER A 214 19.28 19.10 -47.47
CA SER A 214 20.74 19.28 -47.55
C SER A 214 21.26 20.63 -48.07
N SER A 215 22.27 21.19 -47.43
CA SER A 215 23.62 21.34 -48.03
C SER A 215 24.59 22.10 -47.12
N ASN A 216 25.85 21.82 -47.40
CA ASN A 216 27.12 22.31 -46.88
C ASN A 216 27.30 23.85 -46.76
N VAL A 217 28.39 24.20 -46.06
CA VAL A 217 29.26 25.40 -46.19
C VAL A 217 29.22 26.43 -45.05
N LYS A 218 30.22 26.29 -44.17
CA LYS A 218 31.24 27.26 -43.73
C LYS A 218 30.91 28.77 -43.65
N LYS A 219 31.14 29.25 -42.42
CA LYS A 219 32.07 30.33 -41.99
C LYS A 219 31.60 31.79 -41.94
N LYS A 220 31.96 32.35 -40.76
CA LYS A 220 32.57 33.66 -40.46
C LYS A 220 31.61 34.87 -40.41
N HIS A 221 31.39 35.39 -39.21
CA HIS A 221 32.07 36.58 -38.60
C HIS A 221 31.11 37.79 -38.71
N GLN A 222 30.97 38.72 -37.79
CA GLN A 222 31.72 39.21 -36.62
C GLN A 222 30.69 39.97 -35.73
N ILE A 223 30.76 39.83 -34.39
CA ILE A 223 31.18 40.88 -33.42
C ILE A 223 30.28 42.13 -33.46
N THR A 224 29.50 42.40 -32.41
CA THR A 224 29.98 43.21 -31.26
C THR A 224 29.04 43.09 -30.05
N SER A 225 29.64 42.68 -28.91
CA SER A 225 29.53 43.20 -27.53
C SER A 225 28.15 43.56 -26.94
N SER A 226 27.77 43.13 -25.73
CA SER A 226 28.52 43.40 -24.49
C SER A 226 28.10 42.55 -23.28
N THR A 227 29.11 41.96 -22.63
CA THR A 227 29.38 41.83 -21.17
C THR A 227 28.27 41.40 -20.17
N SER A 228 28.41 40.21 -19.58
CA SER A 228 28.48 40.04 -18.11
C SER A 228 29.04 38.66 -17.67
N SER A 229 30.22 38.71 -17.05
CA SER A 229 30.96 37.82 -16.11
C SER A 229 30.53 36.33 -15.93
N ARG A 230 31.31 35.27 -16.25
CA ARG A 230 32.71 34.84 -15.89
C ARG A 230 32.81 34.42 -14.40
N ARG A 231 33.13 33.18 -13.99
CA ARG A 231 34.22 32.26 -14.40
C ARG A 231 33.89 30.76 -14.17
N LYS A 232 34.23 29.94 -15.18
CA LYS A 232 34.55 28.50 -15.08
C LYS A 232 36.04 28.32 -14.73
N ARG A 233 36.39 27.22 -14.06
CA ARG A 233 37.69 26.53 -14.07
C ARG A 233 37.35 25.06 -14.34
N LYS A 234 37.65 24.47 -15.51
CA LYS A 234 38.91 23.96 -16.07
C LYS A 234 39.59 22.92 -15.17
N ASP A 235 39.46 21.69 -15.64
CA ASP A 235 40.23 20.50 -15.33
C ASP A 235 41.67 20.69 -15.84
N ASP A 236 42.64 20.35 -15.00
CA ASP A 236 43.98 19.96 -15.41
C ASP A 236 44.38 18.75 -14.56
N GLU A 237 44.93 17.74 -15.23
CA GLU A 237 45.49 16.51 -14.70
C GLU A 237 46.56 16.79 -13.64
N TYR A 238 46.49 16.08 -12.51
CA TYR A 238 47.63 15.93 -11.62
C TYR A 238 47.67 14.53 -10.99
N SER A 239 48.56 13.70 -11.54
CA SER A 239 49.18 12.59 -10.82
C SER A 239 49.91 13.12 -9.59
N SER A 240 49.52 12.71 -8.39
CA SER A 240 50.44 12.68 -7.24
C SER A 240 49.90 11.85 -6.09
N ALA A 241 50.67 10.81 -5.76
CA ALA A 241 50.96 10.33 -4.42
C ALA A 241 49.79 10.13 -3.45
N ILE A 242 49.41 8.86 -3.29
CA ILE A 242 48.77 8.31 -2.09
C ILE A 242 49.72 8.61 -0.92
N SER A 243 49.43 9.69 -0.20
CA SER A 243 50.10 10.06 1.04
C SER A 243 49.36 9.44 2.22
N THR A 244 50.17 9.01 3.17
CA THR A 244 49.94 8.25 4.39
C THR A 244 48.64 8.52 5.17
N PRO A 245 48.07 7.49 5.81
CA PRO A 245 46.95 7.67 6.74
C PRO A 245 47.43 8.42 7.99
N THR A 246 46.73 9.51 8.29
CA THR A 246 46.85 10.26 9.53
C THR A 246 46.62 9.33 10.71
N GLU A 247 47.65 9.26 11.55
CA GLU A 247 47.70 8.61 12.85
C GLU A 247 46.54 9.10 13.73
N TYR A 248 45.47 8.31 13.78
CA TYR A 248 44.37 8.50 14.71
C TYR A 248 44.85 8.00 16.07
N GLN A 249 45.26 8.92 16.94
CA GLN A 249 45.66 8.57 18.30
C GLN A 249 44.52 7.91 19.05
N GLY A 250 44.89 6.82 19.71
CA GLY A 250 43.97 5.87 20.31
C GLY A 250 43.13 6.47 21.43
N TYR A 251 41.83 6.29 21.30
CA TYR A 251 41.03 5.94 22.47
C TYR A 251 41.20 4.44 22.68
N ARG A 252 42.04 4.12 23.66
CA ARG A 252 42.20 2.78 24.24
C ARG A 252 40.85 2.37 24.83
N ILE A 253 40.00 1.77 24.01
CA ILE A 253 38.86 1.00 24.47
C ILE A 253 39.49 -0.12 25.31
N GLN A 254 39.38 0.00 26.62
CA GLN A 254 39.73 -1.08 27.52
C GLN A 254 38.92 -2.29 27.07
N GLN A 255 39.61 -3.37 26.77
CA GLN A 255 39.00 -4.65 26.45
C GLN A 255 38.04 -4.98 27.59
N THR A 256 36.74 -4.77 27.34
CA THR A 256 35.70 -5.44 28.12
C THR A 256 36.00 -6.91 27.94
N GLN A 257 36.36 -7.56 29.04
CA GLN A 257 36.59 -9.00 29.12
C GLN A 257 35.53 -9.70 28.27
N GLN A 258 35.97 -10.61 27.41
CA GLN A 258 35.09 -11.60 26.81
C GLN A 258 34.40 -12.30 27.98
N VAL A 259 33.17 -11.89 28.26
CA VAL A 259 32.26 -12.68 29.08
C VAL A 259 31.91 -13.85 28.20
N ASP A 260 32.35 -15.04 28.61
CA ASP A 260 32.03 -16.29 27.93
C ASP A 260 30.52 -16.34 27.64
N PRO A 261 30.10 -16.85 26.47
CA PRO A 261 28.69 -17.03 26.18
C PRO A 261 28.08 -17.92 27.27
N VAL A 262 27.30 -17.30 28.16
CA VAL A 262 26.56 -18.03 29.19
C VAL A 262 25.62 -18.97 28.44
N ASP A 263 25.82 -20.26 28.68
CA ASP A 263 25.09 -21.37 28.06
C ASP A 263 23.64 -21.35 28.59
N LEU A 264 22.82 -20.48 27.98
CA LEU A 264 21.41 -20.24 28.33
C LEU A 264 20.51 -21.45 28.04
N GLU A 265 21.03 -22.52 27.43
CA GLU A 265 20.32 -23.80 27.27
C GLU A 265 20.32 -24.68 28.54
N SER A 266 21.08 -24.31 29.58
CA SER A 266 21.15 -25.11 30.82
C SER A 266 20.26 -24.63 31.98
N MET A 267 19.55 -23.50 31.84
CA MET A 267 18.63 -23.04 32.90
C MET A 267 17.27 -23.75 32.82
N GLU A 268 16.97 -24.54 33.85
CA GLU A 268 15.68 -25.24 34.01
C GLU A 268 14.48 -24.28 33.81
N PRO A 269 13.44 -24.69 33.06
CA PRO A 269 12.27 -23.85 32.74
C PRO A 269 11.28 -23.64 33.91
N LYS A 270 11.71 -23.71 35.18
CA LYS A 270 10.80 -23.74 36.34
C LYS A 270 10.45 -22.39 36.97
N LEU A 271 10.95 -21.26 36.46
CA LEU A 271 10.73 -19.94 37.10
C LEU A 271 10.22 -18.82 36.18
N VAL A 272 9.77 -19.14 34.95
CA VAL A 272 9.29 -18.11 34.00
C VAL A 272 7.77 -17.85 34.09
N GLN A 273 7.04 -18.54 34.97
CA GLN A 273 5.56 -18.52 34.95
C GLN A 273 4.85 -17.40 35.72
N LYS A 274 5.53 -16.38 36.26
CA LYS A 274 4.86 -15.27 36.97
C LYS A 274 5.49 -13.90 36.74
N LEU A 275 5.61 -13.47 35.48
CA LEU A 275 5.73 -12.05 35.18
C LEU A 275 4.34 -11.48 34.90
N ASN A 276 3.75 -10.92 35.96
CA ASN A 276 2.48 -10.19 35.89
C ASN A 276 2.69 -8.85 35.17
N PHE A 277 2.63 -8.86 33.84
CA PHE A 277 2.46 -7.64 33.07
C PHE A 277 1.10 -7.03 33.43
N ALA A 278 1.11 -5.93 34.18
CA ALA A 278 -0.09 -5.26 34.69
C ALA A 278 -1.01 -4.68 33.59
N ASN A 279 -0.60 -4.73 32.32
CA ASN A 279 -1.39 -4.25 31.18
C ASN A 279 -2.05 -5.37 30.35
N ASP A 280 -1.88 -6.65 30.70
CA ASP A 280 -2.58 -7.76 30.04
C ASP A 280 -3.91 -8.11 30.73
N LYS A 281 -4.86 -7.17 30.73
CA LYS A 281 -6.23 -7.44 31.23
C LYS A 281 -7.13 -8.18 30.24
N LEU A 282 -6.58 -8.87 29.23
CA LEU A 282 -7.36 -9.79 28.37
C LEU A 282 -6.54 -11.05 28.05
N HIS A 283 -6.31 -11.88 29.06
CA HIS A 283 -5.76 -13.22 28.90
C HIS A 283 -6.75 -14.17 28.20
N ASN A 284 -6.25 -14.82 27.15
CA ASN A 284 -6.28 -16.27 26.89
C ASN A 284 -7.42 -17.07 27.54
N ILE A 285 -8.40 -17.43 26.70
CA ILE A 285 -9.24 -18.62 26.91
C ILE A 285 -8.50 -19.79 26.25
N THR A 286 -7.76 -20.56 27.04
CA THR A 286 -7.15 -21.81 26.60
C THR A 286 -8.14 -22.94 26.87
N LEU A 287 -8.83 -23.44 25.85
CA LEU A 287 -9.56 -24.70 25.92
C LEU A 287 -8.58 -25.84 25.67
N GLY A 288 -8.37 -26.67 26.68
CA GLY A 288 -7.48 -27.83 26.61
C GLY A 288 -8.03 -28.91 25.68
N LEU A 289 -7.25 -29.25 24.66
CA LEU A 289 -7.26 -30.52 23.95
C LEU A 289 -5.85 -30.71 23.37
N ASP A 290 -5.11 -31.65 23.95
CA ASP A 290 -3.77 -32.03 23.49
C ASP A 290 -3.89 -32.77 22.15
N LEU A 291 -3.57 -32.07 21.06
CA LEU A 291 -3.33 -32.66 19.74
C LEU A 291 -1.95 -32.20 19.24
N PRO A 292 -1.08 -33.13 18.80
CA PRO A 292 0.25 -32.78 18.32
C PRO A 292 0.14 -32.31 16.86
N LEU A 293 -0.04 -31.00 16.68
CA LEU A 293 0.08 -30.33 15.39
C LEU A 293 1.38 -29.52 15.37
N THR A 294 2.46 -30.16 14.93
CA THR A 294 3.74 -29.52 14.60
C THR A 294 3.56 -28.70 13.33
N GLY A 295 3.26 -27.41 13.48
CA GLY A 295 3.18 -26.49 12.32
C GLY A 295 2.24 -25.31 12.51
N TYR A 296 2.25 -24.65 13.66
CA TYR A 296 1.48 -23.44 13.88
C TYR A 296 2.18 -22.23 13.24
N GLN A 297 1.66 -21.79 12.10
CA GLN A 297 1.59 -20.36 11.80
C GLN A 297 0.39 -19.81 12.59
N ASP A 298 0.65 -19.32 13.80
CA ASP A 298 -0.26 -18.38 14.47
C ASP A 298 -0.27 -17.07 13.69
N PHE A 299 -0.99 -17.05 12.57
CA PHE A 299 -1.57 -15.81 12.09
C PHE A 299 -2.66 -15.45 13.09
N GLN A 300 -2.36 -14.52 13.98
CA GLN A 300 -3.40 -13.69 14.57
C GLN A 300 -4.08 -12.91 13.43
N LEU A 301 -4.93 -13.58 12.65
CA LEU A 301 -5.89 -12.92 11.79
C LEU A 301 -6.80 -12.11 12.71
N TYR A 302 -6.58 -10.79 12.63
CA TYR A 302 -6.78 -9.83 13.70
C TYR A 302 -8.24 -9.62 14.08
N ARG A 303 -8.46 -9.37 15.38
CA ARG A 303 -9.73 -8.97 16.02
C ARG A 303 -10.55 -7.96 15.22
N GLY A 304 -9.92 -7.03 14.49
CA GLY A 304 -10.62 -6.04 13.67
C GLY A 304 -11.43 -6.66 12.52
N TRP A 305 -10.93 -7.73 11.91
CA TRP A 305 -11.66 -8.46 10.87
C TRP A 305 -12.83 -9.25 11.46
N LEU A 306 -12.62 -9.87 12.63
CA LEU A 306 -13.70 -10.54 13.35
C LEU A 306 -14.81 -9.56 13.75
N VAL A 307 -14.47 -8.36 14.24
CA VAL A 307 -15.47 -7.33 14.57
C VAL A 307 -16.24 -6.88 13.33
N LYS A 308 -15.55 -6.57 12.22
CA LYS A 308 -16.22 -6.18 10.97
C LYS A 308 -17.04 -7.32 10.34
N ALA A 309 -16.56 -8.56 10.42
CA ALA A 309 -17.30 -9.74 9.97
C ALA A 309 -18.54 -9.98 10.83
N TYR A 310 -18.45 -9.73 12.14
CA TYR A 310 -19.57 -9.80 13.08
C TYR A 310 -20.61 -8.72 12.79
N ASP A 311 -20.18 -7.48 12.53
CA ASP A 311 -21.06 -6.38 12.11
C ASP A 311 -21.77 -6.69 10.79
N PHE A 312 -21.05 -7.26 9.81
CA PHE A 312 -21.62 -7.70 8.55
C PHE A 312 -22.64 -8.84 8.74
N LEU A 313 -22.32 -9.82 9.59
CA LEU A 313 -23.23 -10.92 9.93
C LEU A 313 -24.52 -10.38 10.59
N ASN A 314 -24.39 -9.44 11.52
CA ASN A 314 -25.51 -8.79 12.20
C ASN A 314 -26.38 -7.99 11.22
N GLN A 315 -25.78 -7.24 10.29
CA GLN A 315 -26.52 -6.56 9.22
C GLN A 315 -27.28 -7.55 8.34
N ARG A 316 -26.67 -8.69 8.00
CA ARG A 316 -27.32 -9.74 7.19
C ARG A 316 -28.49 -10.40 7.91
N MET A 317 -28.35 -10.65 9.21
CA MET A 317 -29.43 -11.21 10.04
C MET A 317 -30.59 -10.23 10.18
N SER A 318 -30.29 -8.93 10.38
CA SER A 318 -31.32 -7.89 10.42
C SER A 318 -32.10 -7.79 9.10
N LEU A 319 -31.42 -7.89 7.95
CA LEU A 319 -32.08 -7.90 6.64
C LEU A 319 -32.97 -9.14 6.44
N ARG A 320 -32.53 -10.32 6.92
CA ARG A 320 -33.37 -11.53 6.87
C ARG A 320 -34.62 -11.38 7.71
N GLU A 321 -34.49 -10.85 8.92
CA GLU A 321 -35.64 -10.62 9.80
C GLU A 321 -36.62 -9.60 9.20
N GLN A 322 -36.12 -8.56 8.52
CA GLN A 322 -36.97 -7.63 7.77
C GLN A 322 -37.67 -8.32 6.59
N LEU A 323 -37.00 -9.24 5.90
CA LEU A 323 -37.57 -10.00 4.78
C LEU A 323 -38.66 -10.96 5.26
N ASP A 324 -38.43 -11.69 6.35
CA ASP A 324 -39.38 -12.63 6.93
C ASP A 324 -40.66 -11.91 7.42
N ARG A 325 -40.55 -10.66 7.89
CA ARG A 325 -41.73 -9.83 8.23
C ARG A 325 -42.53 -9.37 7.01
N LEU A 326 -41.89 -9.27 5.84
CA LEU A 326 -42.52 -8.82 4.59
C LEU A 326 -43.13 -9.96 3.78
N ILE A 327 -42.79 -11.20 4.09
CA ILE A 327 -43.45 -12.40 3.56
C ILE A 327 -44.52 -12.79 4.59
N PRO A 328 -45.75 -12.25 4.53
CA PRO A 328 -46.83 -12.75 5.36
C PRO A 328 -46.93 -14.26 5.10
N ASP A 329 -46.96 -15.04 6.18
CA ASP A 329 -47.14 -16.50 6.15
C ASP A 329 -48.10 -16.83 5.02
N SER A 330 -47.54 -17.32 3.91
CA SER A 330 -48.31 -17.70 2.74
C SER A 330 -49.20 -18.82 3.25
N GLN A 331 -50.43 -18.45 3.57
CA GLN A 331 -51.43 -19.33 4.15
C GLN A 331 -51.35 -20.64 3.40
N GLU A 332 -51.13 -21.72 4.16
CA GLU A 332 -51.13 -23.08 3.66
C GLU A 332 -52.29 -23.22 2.68
N TYR A 333 -51.93 -23.29 1.39
CA TYR A 333 -52.88 -23.51 0.33
C TYR A 333 -53.32 -24.97 0.48
N THR A 334 -54.27 -25.19 1.38
CA THR A 334 -55.00 -26.43 1.53
C THR A 334 -55.90 -26.55 0.31
N GLY A 335 -55.29 -27.05 -0.77
CA GLY A 335 -55.98 -27.34 -2.01
C GLY A 335 -57.06 -28.41 -1.78
N PRO A 336 -58.19 -28.31 -2.49
CA PRO A 336 -59.33 -29.23 -2.37
C PRO A 336 -59.06 -30.65 -2.88
#